data_AF-A0A8H4XTD2-F1
#
_entry.id   AF-A0A8H4XTD2-F1
#
_cell.length_a   1.000
_cell.length_b   1.000
_cell.length_c   1.000
_cell.angle_alpha   90.00
_cell.angle_beta   90.00
_cell.angle_gamma   90.00
#
_symmetry.space_group_name_H-M   'P 1'
#
loop_
_entity.id
_entity.type
_entity.pdbx_description
1 polymer ?
#
loop_
_entity_poly.entity_id
_entity_poly.type
_entity_poly.pdbx_seq_one_letter_code
_entity_poly.pdbx_strand_id
1 'polypeptide(L)'
;NVLVVGGFGASEYLFQQIKLHVPPQFQSKVVRPMDSVAAIVKGAVTAGIAERVVTHRVARRHYLMATLQPFKEGYHPEQYRVPSLDGKDRCKYTRQIFVQKGERVKIGEPVKVSFFRQVAPGATLMYEDILYACDEDVCPEYVKDPRIKEVVTLTSDLSRKNLEKDFERMDTQNGTFYRVYFDIYLTLDGSEFNAELVCQGEVMGRCTARFK
;
A
#
# COMPACT_ATOMS: atom_id res chain seq x y z
N ASN A 1 27.57 5.16 -12.90
CA ASN A 1 27.59 6.56 -13.34
C ASN A 1 26.89 7.40 -12.30
N VAL A 2 27.39 8.61 -12.03
CA VAL A 2 26.75 9.60 -11.15
C VAL A 2 26.32 10.76 -12.03
N LEU A 3 25.02 11.02 -12.12
CA LEU A 3 24.47 12.08 -12.96
C LEU A 3 24.09 13.29 -12.10
N VAL A 4 24.66 14.45 -12.40
CA VAL A 4 24.39 15.70 -11.69
C VAL A 4 23.43 16.55 -12.55
N VAL A 5 22.18 16.68 -12.10
CA VAL A 5 21.10 17.36 -12.84
C VAL A 5 20.35 18.34 -11.93
N GLY A 6 19.53 19.22 -12.51
CA GLY A 6 18.78 20.26 -11.82
C GLY A 6 19.50 21.61 -11.75
N GLY A 7 18.79 22.65 -11.33
CA GLY A 7 19.31 24.02 -11.27
C GLY A 7 20.58 24.16 -10.42
N PHE A 8 20.60 23.56 -9.24
CA PHE A 8 21.78 23.54 -8.37
C PHE A 8 22.91 22.65 -8.94
N GLY A 9 22.57 21.63 -9.74
CA GLY A 9 23.51 20.78 -10.44
C GLY A 9 24.40 21.50 -11.45
N ALA A 10 24.02 22.72 -11.87
CA ALA A 10 24.84 23.57 -12.73
C ALA A 10 26.06 24.19 -12.01
N SER A 11 26.08 24.18 -10.67
CA SER A 11 27.19 24.72 -9.88
C SER A 11 28.48 23.95 -10.11
N GLU A 12 29.54 24.65 -10.50
CA GLU A 12 30.87 24.05 -10.65
C GLU A 12 31.43 23.58 -9.31
N TYR A 13 31.24 24.36 -8.26
CA TYR A 13 31.66 23.98 -6.92
C TYR A 13 31.01 22.66 -6.49
N LEU A 14 29.70 22.53 -6.66
CA LEU A 14 28.98 21.29 -6.33
C LEU A 14 29.52 20.10 -7.13
N PHE A 15 29.74 20.27 -8.42
CA PHE A 15 30.26 19.21 -9.29
C PHE A 15 31.64 18.72 -8.82
N GLN A 16 32.55 19.63 -8.49
CA GLN A 16 33.88 19.28 -7.96
C GLN A 16 33.77 18.59 -6.61
N GLN A 17 32.92 19.09 -5.70
CA GLN A 17 32.72 18.47 -4.39
C GLN A 17 32.18 17.03 -4.52
N ILE A 18 31.18 16.80 -5.39
CA ILE A 18 30.68 15.44 -5.66
C ILE A 18 31.81 14.57 -6.20
N LYS A 19 32.59 15.07 -7.17
CA LYS A 19 33.67 14.29 -7.78
C LYS A 19 34.76 13.88 -6.78
N LEU A 20 35.06 14.71 -5.79
CA LEU A 20 36.03 14.41 -4.74
C LEU A 20 35.51 13.39 -3.72
N HIS A 21 34.21 13.41 -3.42
CA HIS A 21 33.62 12.63 -2.32
C HIS A 21 32.94 11.32 -2.77
N VAL A 22 32.75 11.09 -4.07
CA VAL A 22 32.30 9.78 -4.55
C VAL A 22 33.42 8.73 -4.43
N PRO A 23 33.09 7.45 -4.23
CA PRO A 23 34.09 6.38 -4.19
C PRO A 23 34.98 6.39 -5.45
N PRO A 24 36.28 6.02 -5.35
CA PRO A 24 37.25 6.13 -6.45
C PRO A 24 36.77 5.53 -7.77
N GLN A 25 36.05 4.41 -7.73
CA GLN A 25 35.50 3.72 -8.90
C GLN A 25 34.42 4.52 -9.67
N PHE A 26 33.89 5.60 -9.08
CA PHE A 26 32.88 6.48 -9.67
C PHE A 26 33.41 7.86 -10.04
N GLN A 27 34.62 8.26 -9.63
CA GLN A 27 35.15 9.62 -9.86
C GLN A 27 35.22 9.99 -11.35
N SER A 28 35.66 9.04 -12.19
CA SER A 28 35.69 9.22 -13.66
C SER A 28 34.31 9.08 -14.32
N LYS A 29 33.29 8.69 -13.55
CA LYS A 29 31.92 8.43 -14.02
C LYS A 29 30.92 9.48 -13.51
N VAL A 30 31.40 10.58 -12.93
CA VAL A 30 30.57 11.74 -12.57
C VAL A 30 30.37 12.57 -13.82
N VAL A 31 29.11 12.70 -14.25
CA VAL A 31 28.71 13.36 -15.48
C VAL A 31 27.69 14.45 -15.13
N ARG A 32 27.99 15.68 -15.54
CA ARG A 32 27.04 16.79 -15.56
C ARG A 32 26.61 17.02 -17.01
N PRO A 33 25.37 16.69 -17.39
CA PRO A 33 24.88 16.97 -18.74
C PRO A 33 24.98 18.47 -19.07
N MET A 34 25.20 18.80 -20.35
CA MET A 34 25.31 20.19 -20.82
C MET A 34 24.09 21.02 -20.38
N ASP A 35 22.89 20.47 -20.53
CA ASP A 35 21.65 21.09 -20.05
C ASP A 35 21.18 20.46 -18.74
N SER A 36 22.01 20.50 -17.69
CA SER A 36 21.66 19.95 -16.37
C SER A 36 20.31 20.45 -15.85
N VAL A 37 19.96 21.72 -16.13
CA VAL A 37 18.68 22.35 -15.77
C VAL A 37 17.50 21.73 -16.54
N ALA A 38 17.67 21.47 -17.84
CA ALA A 38 16.59 20.93 -18.68
C ALA A 38 16.51 19.40 -18.67
N ALA A 39 17.52 18.70 -18.14
CA ALA A 39 17.59 17.24 -18.15
C ALA A 39 16.35 16.56 -17.54
N ILE A 40 15.77 17.14 -16.48
CA ILE A 40 14.56 16.64 -15.83
C ILE A 40 13.36 16.73 -16.78
N VAL A 41 13.14 17.90 -17.38
CA VAL A 41 12.03 18.14 -18.31
C VAL A 41 12.18 17.30 -19.58
N LYS A 42 13.40 17.24 -20.14
CA LYS A 42 13.70 16.37 -21.29
C LYS A 42 13.37 14.91 -20.98
N GLY A 43 13.79 14.40 -19.83
CA GLY A 43 13.46 13.04 -19.38
C GLY A 43 11.95 12.82 -19.21
N ALA A 44 11.24 13.78 -18.62
CA ALA A 44 9.79 13.70 -18.45
C ALA A 44 9.04 13.71 -19.79
N VAL A 45 9.43 14.58 -20.73
CA VAL A 45 8.86 14.64 -22.08
C VAL A 45 9.16 13.36 -22.85
N THR A 46 10.39 12.85 -22.81
CA THR A 46 10.74 11.56 -23.44
C THR A 46 9.90 10.43 -22.85
N ALA A 47 9.73 10.39 -21.52
CA ALA A 47 8.91 9.37 -20.87
C ALA A 47 7.40 9.50 -21.19
N GLY A 48 6.90 10.71 -21.45
CA GLY A 48 5.51 10.94 -21.85
C GLY A 48 5.23 10.62 -23.33
N ILE A 49 6.22 10.76 -24.21
CA ILE A 49 6.10 10.47 -25.65
C ILE A 49 6.38 8.99 -25.94
N ALA A 50 7.33 8.38 -25.24
CA ALA A 50 7.66 6.97 -25.43
C ALA A 50 6.71 6.07 -24.63
N GLU A 51 6.13 5.06 -25.28
CA GLU A 51 5.30 4.07 -24.60
C GLU A 51 6.16 3.25 -23.61
N ARG A 52 5.74 3.22 -22.33
CA ARG A 52 6.22 2.31 -21.28
C ARG A 52 7.73 2.32 -20.99
N VAL A 53 8.34 3.49 -20.89
CA VAL A 53 9.77 3.62 -20.47
C VAL A 53 9.98 3.15 -19.03
N VAL A 54 9.00 3.34 -18.14
CA VAL A 54 9.09 2.93 -16.74
C VAL A 54 8.37 1.60 -16.55
N THR A 55 9.12 0.57 -16.15
CA THR A 55 8.55 -0.77 -15.92
C THR A 55 8.27 -1.04 -14.45
N HIS A 56 9.03 -0.41 -13.55
CA HIS A 56 8.92 -0.62 -12.11
C HIS A 56 9.13 0.70 -11.37
N ARG A 57 8.55 0.78 -10.19
CA ARG A 57 8.78 1.85 -9.22
C ARG A 57 9.18 1.25 -7.88
N VAL A 58 9.97 2.01 -7.13
CA VAL A 58 10.27 1.66 -5.74
C VAL A 58 9.29 2.40 -4.84
N ALA A 59 8.56 1.67 -4.02
CA ALA A 59 7.58 2.26 -3.10
C ALA A 59 8.29 3.15 -2.07
N ARG A 60 7.82 4.39 -1.93
CA ARG A 60 8.41 5.37 -0.99
C ARG A 60 7.92 5.20 0.45
N ARG A 61 6.82 4.47 0.64
CA ARG A 61 6.10 4.25 1.90
C ARG A 61 5.67 2.80 1.99
N HIS A 62 5.44 2.33 3.21
CA HIS A 62 4.63 1.13 3.42
C HIS A 62 3.17 1.47 3.15
N TYR A 63 2.45 0.63 2.41
CA TYR A 63 1.01 0.74 2.21
C TYR A 63 0.32 -0.44 2.89
N LEU A 64 -0.68 -0.17 3.71
CA LEU A 64 -1.25 -1.15 4.62
C LEU A 64 -2.74 -0.87 4.91
N MET A 65 -3.42 -1.84 5.52
CA MET A 65 -4.74 -1.65 6.13
C MET A 65 -4.78 -2.22 7.53
N ALA A 66 -5.80 -1.83 8.29
CA ALA A 66 -6.11 -2.45 9.57
C ALA A 66 -6.71 -3.85 9.37
N THR A 67 -6.32 -4.79 10.22
CA THR A 67 -6.85 -6.16 10.27
C THR A 67 -7.08 -6.60 11.70
N LEU A 68 -7.84 -7.68 11.84
CA LEU A 68 -7.96 -8.43 13.09
C LEU A 68 -7.08 -9.66 13.02
N GLN A 69 -6.11 -9.77 13.93
CA GLN A 69 -5.30 -10.98 14.09
C GLN A 69 -5.71 -11.77 15.34
N PRO A 70 -5.45 -13.09 15.40
CA PRO A 70 -5.63 -13.86 16.64
C PRO A 70 -4.97 -13.16 17.83
N PHE A 71 -5.71 -12.97 18.92
CA PHE A 71 -5.15 -12.34 20.11
C PHE A 71 -4.08 -13.24 20.74
N LYS A 72 -2.98 -12.65 21.21
CA LYS A 72 -1.85 -13.35 21.83
C LYS A 72 -1.63 -12.76 23.21
N GLU A 73 -1.96 -13.55 24.22
CA GLU A 73 -1.82 -13.19 25.62
C GLU A 73 -0.37 -12.81 25.94
N GLY A 74 -0.17 -11.72 26.69
CA GLY A 74 1.17 -11.21 27.06
C GLY A 74 1.95 -10.52 25.93
N TYR A 75 1.44 -10.51 24.70
CA TYR A 75 2.05 -9.81 23.56
C TYR A 75 1.19 -8.64 23.09
N HIS A 76 -0.09 -8.89 22.80
CA HIS A 76 -1.00 -7.84 22.35
C HIS A 76 -1.52 -7.00 23.55
N PRO A 77 -1.72 -5.68 23.37
CA PRO A 77 -2.35 -4.84 24.39
C PRO A 77 -3.79 -5.29 24.68
N GLU A 78 -4.12 -5.47 25.95
CA GLU A 78 -5.45 -5.94 26.36
C GLU A 78 -6.58 -5.01 25.90
N GLN A 79 -6.33 -3.69 25.86
CA GLN A 79 -7.27 -2.71 25.33
C GLN A 79 -7.63 -2.89 23.84
N TYR A 80 -6.85 -3.69 23.11
CA TYR A 80 -7.11 -4.05 21.71
C TYR A 80 -7.73 -5.43 21.56
N ARG A 81 -7.98 -6.16 22.65
CA ARG A 81 -8.71 -7.42 22.62
C ARG A 81 -10.18 -7.18 22.28
N VAL A 82 -10.71 -7.95 21.35
CA VAL A 82 -12.12 -7.96 20.98
C VAL A 82 -12.59 -9.40 20.72
N PRO A 83 -13.81 -9.77 21.14
CA PRO A 83 -14.37 -11.07 20.81
C PRO A 83 -14.71 -11.15 19.32
N SER A 84 -14.61 -12.35 18.75
CA SER A 84 -15.01 -12.64 17.36
C SER A 84 -16.16 -13.64 17.32
N LEU A 85 -16.86 -13.73 16.19
CA LEU A 85 -18.01 -14.62 16.02
C LEU A 85 -17.64 -16.12 16.11
N ASP A 86 -16.38 -16.46 15.85
CA ASP A 86 -15.85 -17.82 16.05
C ASP A 86 -15.53 -18.17 17.52
N GLY A 87 -15.84 -17.28 18.47
CA GLY A 87 -15.58 -17.46 19.89
C GLY A 87 -14.11 -17.30 20.29
N LYS A 88 -13.23 -16.90 19.37
CA LYS A 88 -11.82 -16.61 19.66
C LYS A 88 -11.59 -15.11 19.71
N ASP A 89 -10.77 -14.68 20.66
CA ASP A 89 -10.39 -13.28 20.76
C ASP A 89 -9.43 -12.86 19.64
N ARG A 90 -9.58 -11.61 19.21
CA ARG A 90 -8.77 -10.97 18.18
C ARG A 90 -8.15 -9.68 18.73
N CYS A 91 -7.00 -9.31 18.20
CA CYS A 91 -6.44 -7.99 18.39
C CYS A 91 -6.92 -7.08 17.26
N LYS A 92 -7.66 -6.02 17.59
CA LYS A 92 -7.98 -4.96 16.63
C LYS A 92 -6.76 -4.07 16.39
N TYR A 93 -6.82 -3.31 15.30
CA TYR A 93 -5.80 -2.34 14.89
C TYR A 93 -4.43 -2.90 14.53
N THR A 94 -4.25 -4.22 14.46
CA THR A 94 -3.08 -4.80 13.80
C THR A 94 -3.07 -4.41 12.32
N ARG A 95 -1.91 -4.43 11.68
CA ARG A 95 -1.79 -4.10 10.25
C ARG A 95 -1.64 -5.34 9.37
N GLN A 96 -2.09 -5.21 8.13
CA GLN A 96 -1.62 -6.02 7.01
C GLN A 96 -0.98 -5.10 5.99
N ILE A 97 0.30 -5.34 5.67
CA ILE A 97 1.02 -4.58 4.65
C ILE A 97 0.75 -5.20 3.28
N PHE A 98 0.43 -4.35 2.31
CA PHE A 98 0.36 -4.69 0.89
C PHE A 98 1.73 -4.57 0.25
N VAL A 99 2.37 -3.42 0.44
CA VAL A 99 3.64 -3.04 -0.19
C VAL A 99 4.54 -2.45 0.86
N GLN A 100 5.78 -2.94 0.93
CA GLN A 100 6.79 -2.42 1.85
C GLN A 100 7.51 -1.19 1.28
N LYS A 101 7.94 -0.28 2.16
CA LYS A 101 8.87 0.79 1.75
C LYS A 101 10.14 0.15 1.16
N GLY A 102 10.56 0.64 0.00
CA GLY A 102 11.70 0.09 -0.74
C GLY A 102 11.36 -1.09 -1.66
N GLU A 103 10.12 -1.59 -1.62
CA GLU A 103 9.69 -2.68 -2.49
C GLU A 103 9.58 -2.22 -3.95
N ARG A 104 10.05 -3.07 -4.86
CA ARG A 104 9.99 -2.81 -6.30
C ARG A 104 8.67 -3.34 -6.86
N VAL A 105 7.76 -2.42 -7.18
CA VAL A 105 6.43 -2.71 -7.73
C VAL A 105 6.43 -2.51 -9.23
N LYS A 106 5.84 -3.44 -9.98
CA LYS A 106 5.71 -3.35 -11.43
C LYS A 106 4.54 -2.43 -11.79
N ILE A 107 4.76 -1.50 -12.73
CA ILE A 107 3.72 -0.57 -13.15
C ILE A 107 2.63 -1.33 -13.90
N GLY A 108 1.37 -1.03 -13.55
CA GLY A 108 0.18 -1.61 -14.17
C GLY A 108 -0.20 -2.99 -13.65
N GLU A 109 0.59 -3.59 -12.76
CA GLU A 109 0.24 -4.85 -12.09
C GLU A 109 -0.19 -4.58 -10.65
N PRO A 110 -1.40 -4.99 -10.25
CA PRO A 110 -1.86 -4.81 -8.90
C PRO A 110 -1.19 -5.80 -7.94
N VAL A 111 -0.92 -5.33 -6.73
CA VAL A 111 -0.52 -6.17 -5.60
C VAL A 111 -1.79 -6.70 -4.94
N LYS A 112 -1.95 -8.02 -4.93
CA LYS A 112 -3.11 -8.70 -4.37
C LYS A 112 -2.84 -9.13 -2.93
N VAL A 113 -3.77 -8.85 -2.03
CA VAL A 113 -3.83 -9.47 -0.70
C VAL A 113 -5.23 -9.99 -0.43
N SER A 114 -5.31 -11.23 0.05
CA SER A 114 -6.57 -11.91 0.34
C SER A 114 -6.97 -11.74 1.81
N PHE A 115 -8.25 -11.48 2.03
CA PHE A 115 -8.84 -11.27 3.33
C PHE A 115 -10.11 -12.09 3.49
N PHE A 116 -10.61 -12.14 4.71
CA PHE A 116 -11.97 -12.56 4.98
C PHE A 116 -12.59 -11.71 6.09
N ARG A 117 -13.92 -11.65 6.10
CA ARG A 117 -14.72 -11.10 7.20
C ARG A 117 -15.65 -12.17 7.75
N GLN A 118 -15.93 -12.09 9.05
CA GLN A 118 -16.98 -12.86 9.70
C GLN A 118 -18.23 -11.99 9.72
N VAL A 119 -19.32 -12.46 9.11
CA VAL A 119 -20.56 -11.69 8.96
C VAL A 119 -21.71 -12.45 9.60
N ALA A 120 -22.39 -11.82 10.56
CA ALA A 120 -23.56 -12.41 11.19
C ALA A 120 -24.79 -12.37 10.24
N PRO A 121 -25.74 -13.31 10.37
CA PRO A 121 -27.00 -13.26 9.66
C PRO A 121 -27.72 -11.92 9.88
N GLY A 122 -28.25 -11.32 8.81
CA GLY A 122 -28.97 -10.04 8.86
C GLY A 122 -28.10 -8.78 9.04
N ALA A 123 -26.77 -8.92 9.11
CA ALA A 123 -25.87 -7.77 9.15
C ALA A 123 -25.88 -6.98 7.83
N THR A 124 -25.59 -5.68 7.90
CA THR A 124 -25.34 -4.86 6.70
C THR A 124 -24.12 -5.37 5.95
N LEU A 125 -24.16 -5.26 4.63
CA LEU A 125 -23.10 -5.66 3.71
C LEU A 125 -22.34 -4.47 3.11
N MET A 126 -22.51 -3.29 3.71
CA MET A 126 -21.76 -2.08 3.39
C MET A 126 -20.59 -1.93 4.37
N TYR A 127 -19.37 -1.75 3.86
CA TYR A 127 -18.17 -1.61 4.69
C TYR A 127 -17.33 -0.42 4.24
N GLU A 128 -16.68 0.21 5.23
CA GLU A 128 -15.66 1.23 5.00
C GLU A 128 -14.34 0.76 5.61
N ASP A 129 -13.33 0.62 4.75
CA ASP A 129 -11.99 0.22 5.13
C ASP A 129 -10.99 1.33 4.85
N ILE A 130 -10.15 1.64 5.81
CA ILE A 130 -9.14 2.69 5.64
C ILE A 130 -7.84 2.05 5.15
N LEU A 131 -7.30 2.60 4.08
CA LEU A 131 -5.94 2.33 3.61
C LEU A 131 -5.01 3.39 4.18
N TYR A 132 -3.88 2.94 4.71
CA TYR A 132 -2.90 3.77 5.39
C TYR A 132 -1.56 3.72 4.68
N ALA A 133 -0.73 4.72 4.96
CA ALA A 133 0.67 4.76 4.59
C ALA A 133 1.57 5.09 5.79
N CYS A 134 2.81 4.61 5.74
CA CYS A 134 3.83 4.87 6.75
C CYS A 134 5.17 5.19 6.09
N ASP A 135 5.77 6.32 6.46
CA ASP A 135 7.05 6.81 5.93
C ASP A 135 8.28 6.22 6.64
N GLU A 136 8.09 5.63 7.83
CA GLU A 136 9.18 5.02 8.60
C GLU A 136 9.83 3.83 7.88
N ASP A 137 11.12 3.60 8.16
CA ASP A 137 11.83 2.44 7.61
C ASP A 137 11.22 1.13 8.12
N VAL A 138 10.92 1.07 9.41
CA VAL A 138 10.16 -0.03 10.04
C VAL A 138 8.77 0.48 10.37
N CYS A 139 7.77 0.02 9.62
CA CYS A 139 6.39 0.41 9.90
C CYS A 139 5.93 -0.18 11.26
N PRO A 140 5.25 0.60 12.13
CA PRO A 140 4.75 0.13 13.43
C PRO A 140 3.69 -0.97 13.30
N GLU A 141 3.50 -1.78 14.34
CA GLU A 141 2.55 -2.90 14.31
C GLU A 141 1.07 -2.47 14.29
N TYR A 142 0.73 -1.40 15.00
CA TYR A 142 -0.65 -0.98 15.20
C TYR A 142 -0.97 0.28 14.41
N VAL A 143 -2.07 0.28 13.66
CA VAL A 143 -2.52 1.44 12.84
C VAL A 143 -2.88 2.68 13.67
N LYS A 144 -3.00 2.53 15.00
CA LYS A 144 -3.19 3.66 15.93
C LYS A 144 -1.91 4.42 16.24
N ASP A 145 -0.75 3.93 15.79
CA ASP A 145 0.50 4.66 15.90
C ASP A 145 0.44 5.96 15.08
N PRO A 146 0.82 7.13 15.66
CA PRO A 146 0.71 8.42 14.99
C PRO A 146 1.57 8.55 13.72
N ARG A 147 2.54 7.66 13.51
CA ARG A 147 3.39 7.62 12.31
C ARG A 147 2.68 6.98 11.11
N ILE A 148 1.58 6.27 11.35
CA ILE A 148 0.73 5.70 10.31
C ILE A 148 -0.36 6.71 9.96
N LYS A 149 -0.47 7.06 8.68
CA LYS A 149 -1.41 8.09 8.18
C LYS A 149 -2.48 7.48 7.30
N GLU A 150 -3.71 7.90 7.51
CA GLU A 150 -4.83 7.56 6.62
C GLU A 150 -4.60 8.18 5.25
N VAL A 151 -4.79 7.38 4.20
CA VAL A 151 -4.62 7.80 2.81
C VAL A 151 -5.99 7.97 2.16
N VAL A 152 -6.82 6.93 2.25
CA VAL A 152 -8.13 6.88 1.59
C VAL A 152 -9.03 5.84 2.24
N THR A 153 -10.33 6.09 2.20
CA THR A 153 -11.37 5.12 2.59
C THR A 153 -11.85 4.36 1.36
N LEU A 154 -11.77 3.04 1.42
CA LEU A 154 -12.34 2.09 0.49
C LEU A 154 -13.73 1.70 0.97
N THR A 155 -14.76 2.21 0.30
CA THR A 155 -16.15 1.78 0.53
C THR A 155 -16.46 0.58 -0.35
N SER A 156 -17.05 -0.47 0.23
CA SER A 156 -17.47 -1.66 -0.49
C SER A 156 -18.93 -2.01 -0.20
N ASP A 157 -19.64 -2.40 -1.25
CA ASP A 157 -21.03 -2.85 -1.20
C ASP A 157 -21.10 -4.32 -1.61
N LEU A 158 -21.28 -5.18 -0.61
CA LEU A 158 -21.46 -6.62 -0.78
C LEU A 158 -22.94 -7.03 -0.80
N SER A 159 -23.90 -6.09 -0.77
CA SER A 159 -25.34 -6.37 -0.75
C SER A 159 -25.85 -7.10 -1.99
N ARG A 160 -25.09 -7.04 -3.09
CA ARG A 160 -25.34 -7.81 -4.31
C ARG A 160 -25.04 -9.31 -4.16
N LYS A 161 -24.39 -9.73 -3.07
CA LYS A 161 -24.14 -11.14 -2.74
C LYS A 161 -25.16 -11.67 -1.75
N ASN A 162 -25.51 -12.93 -1.88
CA ASN A 162 -26.36 -13.63 -0.93
C ASN A 162 -25.49 -14.39 0.09
N LEU A 163 -25.46 -13.92 1.34
CA LEU A 163 -24.63 -14.52 2.40
C LEU A 163 -24.78 -16.04 2.51
N GLU A 164 -26.01 -16.53 2.49
CA GLU A 164 -26.33 -17.93 2.77
C GLU A 164 -25.98 -18.87 1.63
N LYS A 165 -26.01 -18.37 0.39
CA LYS A 165 -25.75 -19.15 -0.82
C LYS A 165 -24.31 -19.04 -1.29
N ASP A 166 -23.72 -17.86 -1.14
CA ASP A 166 -22.46 -17.52 -1.79
C ASP A 166 -21.24 -17.81 -0.89
N PHE A 167 -21.44 -17.97 0.42
CA PHE A 167 -20.34 -18.06 1.38
C PHE A 167 -20.45 -19.23 2.36
N GLU A 168 -19.29 -19.61 2.89
CA GLU A 168 -19.16 -20.69 3.88
C GLU A 168 -19.89 -20.30 5.17
N ARG A 169 -20.93 -21.07 5.49
CA ARG A 169 -21.64 -21.02 6.78
C ARG A 169 -20.78 -21.68 7.85
N MET A 170 -20.61 -20.98 8.97
CA MET A 170 -19.92 -21.44 10.16
C MET A 170 -20.91 -21.49 11.31
N ASP A 171 -21.10 -22.67 11.89
CA ASP A 171 -21.91 -22.86 13.10
C ASP A 171 -20.99 -23.02 14.31
N THR A 172 -21.25 -22.23 15.36
CA THR A 172 -20.49 -22.25 16.60
C THR A 172 -21.42 -22.27 17.80
N GLN A 173 -20.85 -22.44 19.01
CA GLN A 173 -21.61 -22.31 20.26
C GLN A 173 -22.22 -20.90 20.44
N ASN A 174 -21.62 -19.89 19.80
CA ASN A 174 -22.06 -18.49 19.87
C ASN A 174 -23.06 -18.12 18.76
N GLY A 175 -23.48 -19.10 17.95
CA GLY A 175 -24.39 -18.91 16.83
C GLY A 175 -23.72 -19.11 15.46
N THR A 176 -24.46 -18.77 14.42
CA THR A 176 -24.07 -18.90 13.02
C THR A 176 -23.47 -17.61 12.49
N PHE A 177 -22.44 -17.71 11.65
CA PHE A 177 -21.92 -16.61 10.85
C PHE A 177 -21.41 -17.11 9.50
N TYR A 178 -21.10 -16.18 8.58
CA TYR A 178 -20.57 -16.49 7.26
C TYR A 178 -19.16 -15.96 7.08
N ARG A 179 -18.30 -16.72 6.42
CA ARG A 179 -16.96 -16.27 6.02
C ARG A 179 -16.99 -15.70 4.61
N VAL A 180 -16.90 -14.38 4.53
CA VAL A 180 -16.86 -13.65 3.27
C VAL A 180 -15.41 -13.42 2.87
N TYR A 181 -14.94 -14.18 1.88
CA TYR A 181 -13.60 -14.03 1.32
C TYR A 181 -13.59 -13.00 0.20
N PHE A 182 -12.59 -12.12 0.21
CA PHE A 182 -12.40 -11.12 -0.82
C PHE A 182 -10.91 -10.80 -0.98
N ASP A 183 -10.57 -10.28 -2.14
CA ASP A 183 -9.24 -9.81 -2.46
C ASP A 183 -9.24 -8.29 -2.51
N ILE A 184 -8.18 -7.66 -2.01
CA ILE A 184 -7.90 -6.26 -2.28
C ILE A 184 -6.72 -6.20 -3.23
N TYR A 185 -6.94 -5.53 -4.35
CA TYR A 185 -5.94 -5.27 -5.38
C TYR A 185 -5.47 -3.83 -5.25
N LEU A 186 -4.17 -3.65 -5.02
CA LEU A 186 -3.55 -2.35 -4.87
C LEU A 186 -2.65 -2.02 -6.07
N THR A 187 -2.92 -0.91 -6.74
CA THR A 187 -2.12 -0.42 -7.87
C THR A 187 -1.49 0.93 -7.52
N LEU A 188 -0.17 1.03 -7.72
CA LEU A 188 0.60 2.26 -7.54
C LEU A 188 1.10 2.73 -8.92
N ASP A 189 0.46 3.74 -9.51
CA ASP A 189 0.80 4.21 -10.88
C ASP A 189 1.74 5.43 -10.90
N GLY A 190 2.20 5.87 -9.73
CA GLY A 190 3.20 6.92 -9.56
C GLY A 190 2.62 8.31 -9.30
N SER A 191 1.42 8.59 -9.80
CA SER A 191 0.63 9.79 -9.44
C SER A 191 -0.49 9.45 -8.47
N GLU A 192 -1.03 8.24 -8.60
CA GLU A 192 -2.22 7.79 -7.91
C GLU A 192 -2.00 6.42 -7.26
N PHE A 193 -2.76 6.25 -6.20
CA PHE A 193 -2.97 5.05 -5.43
C PHE A 193 -4.39 4.59 -5.74
N ASN A 194 -4.53 3.36 -6.23
CA ASN A 194 -5.82 2.78 -6.57
C ASN A 194 -6.00 1.48 -5.80
N ALA A 195 -7.17 1.27 -5.22
CA ALA A 195 -7.52 0.01 -4.58
C ALA A 195 -8.90 -0.47 -5.03
N GLU A 196 -9.01 -1.77 -5.29
CA GLU A 196 -10.26 -2.43 -5.64
C GLU A 196 -10.50 -3.60 -4.70
N LEU A 197 -11.71 -3.70 -4.15
CA LEU A 197 -12.17 -4.89 -3.43
C LEU A 197 -12.91 -5.79 -4.42
N VAL A 198 -12.45 -7.03 -4.54
CA VAL A 198 -13.01 -8.04 -5.44
C VAL A 198 -13.53 -9.21 -4.61
N CYS A 199 -14.79 -9.55 -4.81
CA CYS A 199 -15.43 -10.69 -4.14
C CYS A 199 -16.01 -11.62 -5.20
N GLN A 200 -15.55 -12.87 -5.23
CA GLN A 200 -15.95 -13.88 -6.22
C GLN A 200 -15.83 -13.38 -7.68
N GLY A 201 -14.72 -12.71 -8.00
CA GLY A 201 -14.42 -12.20 -9.35
C GLY A 201 -15.12 -10.90 -9.73
N GLU A 202 -15.99 -10.35 -8.88
CA GLU A 202 -16.67 -9.07 -9.13
C GLU A 202 -16.08 -7.94 -8.27
N VAL A 203 -15.93 -6.76 -8.87
CA VAL A 203 -15.51 -5.57 -8.13
C VAL A 203 -16.69 -5.02 -7.33
N MET A 204 -16.50 -4.92 -6.01
CA MET A 204 -17.52 -4.52 -5.05
C MET A 204 -17.21 -3.19 -4.36
N GLY A 205 -15.99 -2.68 -4.52
CA GLY A 205 -15.57 -1.39 -3.99
C GLY A 205 -14.34 -0.88 -4.73
N ARG A 206 -14.23 0.44 -4.87
CA ARG A 206 -13.09 1.11 -5.49
C ARG A 206 -12.78 2.41 -4.76
N CYS A 207 -11.50 2.76 -4.66
CA CYS A 207 -11.09 4.09 -4.25
C CYS A 207 -9.79 4.50 -4.95
N THR A 208 -9.62 5.82 -5.10
CA THR A 208 -8.43 6.44 -5.68
C THR A 208 -7.96 7.58 -4.79
N ALA A 209 -6.66 7.71 -4.59
CA ALA A 209 -6.04 8.86 -3.93
C ALA A 209 -4.80 9.31 -4.67
N ARG A 210 -4.58 10.62 -4.73
CA ARG A 210 -3.35 11.20 -5.28
C ARG A 210 -2.27 11.26 -4.21
N PHE A 211 -1.04 10.92 -4.59
CA PHE A 211 0.08 11.11 -3.68
C PHE A 211 0.27 12.61 -3.41
N LYS A 212 0.25 13.01 -2.13
CA LYS A 212 0.69 14.33 -1.66
C LYS A 212 2.20 14.33 -1.42
#